data_AF-A0A9P9J6W5-F1
#
_entry.id   AF-A0A9P9J6W5-F1
#
_cell.length_a   1.000
_cell.length_b   1.000
_cell.length_c   1.000
_cell.angle_alpha   90.00
_cell.angle_beta   90.00
_cell.angle_gamma   90.00
#
_symmetry.space_group_name_H-M   'P 1'
#
loop_
_entity.id
_entity.type
_entity.pdbx_description
1 polymer ?
#
loop_
_entity_poly.entity_id
_entity_poly.type
_entity_poly.pdbx_seq_one_letter_code
_entity_poly.pdbx_strand_id
1 'polypeptide(L)'
;MFLVLALFIGLWAAPSEKRSGKDVFTDFYNVSGWSNGVAFLIGLNGLNWGFSCLDAIVHIAEEIPRPSTNVLKALMLTIAIGVVTGLPIILAFCFCITDFENQT
;
A
#
# COMPACT_ATOMS: atom_id res chain seq x y z
N MET A 1 -9.20 -11.52 3.33
CA MET A 1 -8.07 -12.42 3.03
C MET A 1 -8.15 -13.04 1.64
N PHE A 2 -9.22 -13.77 1.29
CA PHE A 2 -9.38 -14.37 -0.04
C PHE A 2 -9.26 -13.37 -1.21
N LEU A 3 -9.81 -12.16 -1.06
CA LEU A 3 -9.72 -11.11 -2.07
C LEU A 3 -8.29 -10.58 -2.25
N VAL A 4 -7.54 -10.42 -1.16
CA VAL A 4 -6.11 -10.01 -1.19
C VAL A 4 -5.27 -11.06 -1.93
N LEU A 5 -5.52 -12.34 -1.66
CA LEU A 5 -4.84 -13.44 -2.35
C LEU A 5 -5.22 -13.50 -3.83
N ALA A 6 -6.49 -13.35 -4.16
CA ALA A 6 -6.96 -13.33 -5.55
C ALA A 6 -6.35 -12.16 -6.34
N LEU A 7 -6.29 -10.96 -5.74
CA LEU A 7 -5.62 -9.81 -6.33
C LEU A 7 -4.13 -10.06 -6.53
N PHE A 8 -3.43 -10.57 -5.52
CA PHE A 8 -2.00 -10.87 -5.63
C PHE A 8 -1.70 -11.88 -6.74
N ILE A 9 -2.46 -12.98 -6.80
CA ILE A 9 -2.31 -14.02 -7.83
C ILE A 9 -2.67 -13.48 -9.21
N GLY A 10 -3.78 -12.75 -9.33
CA GLY A 10 -4.23 -12.17 -10.59
C GLY A 10 -3.21 -11.17 -11.15
N LEU A 11 -2.65 -10.32 -10.29
CA LEU A 11 -1.63 -9.36 -10.68
C LEU A 11 -0.34 -10.03 -11.14
N TRP A 12 0.06 -11.13 -10.49
CA TRP A 12 1.24 -11.90 -10.90
C TRP A 12 1.05 -12.69 -12.20
N ALA A 13 -0.20 -13.09 -12.49
CA ALA A 13 -0.57 -13.88 -13.65
C ALA A 13 -0.88 -13.03 -14.89
N ALA A 14 -1.21 -11.75 -14.73
CA ALA A 14 -1.64 -10.89 -15.83
C ALA A 14 -0.54 -10.54 -16.86
N PRO A 15 0.71 -10.20 -16.48
CA PRO A 15 1.73 -9.76 -17.45
C PRO A 15 2.61 -10.92 -17.92
N SER A 16 2.85 -10.97 -19.23
CA SER A 16 3.82 -11.87 -19.86
C SER A 16 5.27 -11.48 -19.59
N GLU A 17 5.53 -10.18 -19.38
CA GLU A 17 6.86 -9.63 -19.08
C GLU A 17 6.87 -8.92 -17.73
N LYS A 18 7.96 -9.05 -16.97
CA LYS A 18 8.12 -8.46 -15.63
C LYS A 18 9.40 -7.60 -15.62
N ARG A 19 9.36 -6.44 -14.96
CA ARG A 19 10.55 -5.57 -14.85
C ARG A 19 11.64 -6.22 -14.00
N SER A 20 12.90 -5.90 -14.28
CA SER A 20 14.02 -6.32 -13.44
C SER A 20 13.96 -5.66 -12.07
N GLY A 21 14.34 -6.38 -11.02
CA GLY A 21 14.34 -5.85 -9.65
C GLY A 21 15.22 -4.61 -9.49
N LYS A 22 16.29 -4.49 -10.29
CA LYS A 22 17.12 -3.27 -10.31
C LYS A 22 16.29 -2.07 -10.74
N ASP A 23 15.63 -2.18 -11.89
CA ASP A 23 14.88 -1.08 -12.49
C ASP A 23 13.72 -0.65 -11.59
N VAL A 24 13.05 -1.59 -10.92
CA VAL A 24 11.95 -1.30 -9.97
C VAL A 24 12.39 -0.41 -8.80
N PHE A 25 13.62 -0.57 -8.30
CA PHE A 25 14.12 0.20 -7.15
C PHE A 25 15.00 1.40 -7.53
N THR A 26 15.46 1.50 -8.78
CA THR A 26 16.35 2.58 -9.22
C THR A 26 15.71 3.58 -10.16
N ASP A 27 14.68 3.18 -10.90
CA ASP A 27 14.06 4.03 -11.91
C ASP A 27 12.94 4.88 -11.30
N PHE A 28 12.94 6.19 -11.58
CA PHE A 28 11.95 7.13 -11.04
C PHE A 28 11.29 7.88 -12.19
N TYR A 29 10.04 7.52 -12.47
CA TYR A 29 9.25 8.17 -13.52
C TYR A 29 8.35 9.26 -12.92
N ASN A 30 8.59 10.51 -13.31
CA ASN A 30 7.89 11.67 -12.76
C ASN A 30 7.05 12.35 -13.85
N VAL A 31 5.73 12.22 -13.72
CA VAL A 31 4.74 12.86 -14.61
C VAL A 31 4.12 14.13 -14.02
N SER A 32 4.50 14.50 -12.79
CA SER A 32 3.83 15.58 -12.05
C SER A 32 4.25 16.99 -12.47
N GLY A 33 5.39 17.14 -13.14
CA GLY A 33 6.01 18.43 -13.44
C GLY A 33 6.72 19.11 -12.25
N TRP A 34 6.66 18.52 -11.04
CA TRP A 34 7.36 18.99 -9.85
C TRP A 34 8.69 18.27 -9.66
N SER A 35 9.55 18.74 -8.74
CA SER A 35 10.76 18.00 -8.37
C SER A 35 10.42 16.61 -7.83
N ASN A 36 11.34 15.64 -8.01
CA ASN A 36 11.09 14.23 -7.69
C ASN A 36 10.64 14.01 -6.23
N GLY A 37 11.14 14.81 -5.28
CA GLY A 37 10.71 14.73 -3.88
C GLY A 37 9.26 15.16 -3.67
N VAL A 38 8.80 16.20 -4.39
CA VAL A 38 7.42 16.66 -4.31
C VAL A 38 6.49 15.68 -5.04
N ALA A 39 6.91 15.15 -6.19
CA ALA A 39 6.18 14.10 -6.91
C ALA A 39 5.94 12.86 -6.04
N PHE A 40 6.96 12.45 -5.27
CA PHE A 40 6.85 11.35 -4.31
C PHE A 40 5.82 11.64 -3.20
N LEU A 41 5.81 12.85 -2.63
CA LEU A 41 4.82 13.25 -1.63
C LEU A 41 3.40 13.30 -2.19
N ILE A 42 3.22 13.73 -3.44
CA ILE A 42 1.93 13.71 -4.12
C ILE A 42 1.44 12.27 -4.29
N GLY A 43 2.32 11.35 -4.68
CA GLY A 43 2.00 9.91 -4.77
C GLY A 43 1.61 9.29 -3.41
N LEU A 44 2.22 9.76 -2.31
CA LEU A 44 1.88 9.32 -0.95
C LEU A 44 0.51 9.80 -0.47
N ASN A 45 -0.06 10.86 -1.07
CA ASN A 45 -1.34 11.41 -0.63
C ASN A 45 -2.49 10.40 -0.72
N GLY A 46 -2.52 9.57 -1.79
CA GLY A 46 -3.53 8.52 -1.92
C GLY A 46 -3.46 7.46 -0.81
N LEU A 47 -2.26 7.19 -0.29
CA LEU A 47 -2.04 6.20 0.77
C LEU A 47 -2.54 6.70 2.14
N ASN A 48 -2.61 8.01 2.36
CA ASN A 48 -3.11 8.61 3.61
C ASN A 48 -4.54 8.15 3.95
N TRP A 49 -5.40 8.00 2.93
CA TRP A 49 -6.78 7.55 3.11
C TRP A 49 -6.90 6.18 3.77
N GLY A 50 -5.92 5.29 3.55
CA GLY A 50 -5.91 3.96 4.16
C GLY A 50 -5.79 3.98 5.68
N PHE A 51 -5.28 5.06 6.27
CA PHE A 51 -5.13 5.20 7.73
C PHE A 51 -6.34 5.85 8.41
N SER A 52 -7.34 6.30 7.64
CA SER A 52 -8.55 6.95 8.19
C SER A 52 -9.35 6.04 9.12
N CYS A 53 -9.32 4.71 8.90
CA CYS A 53 -10.05 3.75 9.73
C CYS A 53 -9.47 3.52 11.14
N LEU A 54 -8.30 4.09 11.47
CA LEU A 54 -7.69 3.87 12.79
C LEU A 54 -8.50 4.51 13.93
N ASP A 55 -9.26 5.57 13.65
CA ASP A 55 -10.08 6.28 14.64
C ASP A 55 -11.26 5.42 15.16
N ALA A 56 -11.77 4.49 14.35
CA ALA A 56 -12.83 3.58 14.80
C ALA A 56 -12.45 2.75 16.04
N ILE A 57 -11.16 2.48 16.25
CA ILE A 57 -10.66 1.69 17.38
C ILE A 57 -10.79 2.48 18.69
N VAL A 58 -10.63 3.81 18.67
CA VAL A 58 -10.76 4.62 19.88
C VAL A 58 -12.23 4.80 20.29
N HIS A 59 -13.15 4.79 19.34
CA HIS A 59 -14.59 4.84 19.63
C HIS A 59 -15.13 3.62 20.37
N ILE A 60 -14.48 2.45 20.23
CA ILE A 60 -14.89 1.20 20.87
C ILE A 60 -14.14 0.99 22.20
N ALA A 61 -13.36 1.98 22.66
CA ALA A 61 -12.54 1.85 23.87
C ALA A 61 -13.36 1.53 25.14
N GLU A 62 -14.62 1.95 25.23
CA GLU A 62 -15.47 1.68 26.40
C GLU A 62 -15.93 0.21 26.51
N GLU A 63 -15.95 -0.52 25.39
CA GLU A 63 -16.40 -1.93 25.35
C GLU A 63 -15.27 -2.94 25.60
N ILE A 64 -14.02 -2.47 25.70
CA ILE A 64 -12.83 -3.32 25.77
C ILE A 64 -12.29 -3.38 27.21
N PRO A 65 -12.02 -4.58 27.76
CA PRO A 65 -11.39 -4.70 29.06
C PRO A 65 -9.96 -4.12 29.01
N ARG A 66 -9.58 -3.27 29.97
CA ARG A 66 -8.27 -2.59 30.05
C ARG A 66 -7.93 -1.74 28.80
N PRO A 67 -8.69 -0.66 28.54
CA PRO A 67 -8.58 0.13 27.31
C PRO A 67 -7.19 0.73 27.10
N SER A 68 -6.51 1.18 28.18
CA SER A 68 -5.20 1.82 28.10
C SER A 68 -4.10 0.98 27.44
N THR A 69 -4.23 -0.36 27.45
CA THR A 69 -3.25 -1.26 26.84
C THR A 69 -3.80 -1.99 25.63
N ASN A 70 -5.07 -2.37 25.64
CA ASN A 70 -5.66 -3.16 24.57
C ASN A 70 -6.01 -2.33 23.33
N VAL A 71 -6.38 -1.06 23.49
CA VAL A 71 -6.62 -0.14 22.36
C VAL A 71 -5.31 0.09 21.58
N LEU A 72 -4.20 0.33 22.28
CA LEU A 72 -2.89 0.52 21.63
C LEU A 72 -2.43 -0.75 20.90
N LYS A 73 -2.63 -1.92 21.50
CA LYS A 73 -2.33 -3.20 20.85
C LYS A 73 -3.19 -3.42 19.60
N ALA A 74 -4.48 -3.12 19.66
CA ALA A 74 -5.39 -3.23 18.52
C ALA A 74 -4.97 -2.27 17.39
N LEU A 75 -4.57 -1.04 17.71
CA LEU A 75 -4.05 -0.07 16.74
C LEU A 75 -2.81 -0.61 16.02
N MET A 76 -1.82 -1.10 16.78
CA MET A 76 -0.59 -1.68 16.21
C MET A 76 -0.88 -2.93 15.37
N LEU A 77 -1.82 -3.77 15.79
CA LEU A 77 -2.23 -4.96 15.03
C LEU A 77 -2.85 -4.57 13.68
N THR A 78 -3.72 -3.57 13.66
CA THR A 78 -4.37 -3.08 12.43
C THR A 78 -3.32 -2.57 11.43
N ILE A 79 -2.34 -1.80 11.91
CA ILE A 79 -1.22 -1.32 11.07
C ILE A 79 -0.41 -2.51 10.55
N ALA A 80 -0.07 -3.48 11.42
CA ALA A 80 0.71 -4.64 11.03
C ALA A 80 0.00 -5.49 9.96
N ILE A 81 -1.31 -5.73 10.12
CA ILE A 81 -2.12 -6.46 9.14
C ILE A 81 -2.16 -5.68 7.81
N GLY A 82 -2.34 -4.35 7.86
CA GLY A 82 -2.31 -3.49 6.68
C GLY A 82 -0.99 -3.59 5.90
N VAL A 83 0.15 -3.54 6.61
CA VAL A 83 1.48 -3.67 5.99
C VAL A 83 1.67 -5.07 5.38
N VAL A 84 1.35 -6.13 6.11
CA VAL A 84 1.53 -7.51 5.65
C VAL A 84 0.66 -7.83 4.43
N THR A 85 -0.53 -7.24 4.34
CA THR A 85 -1.45 -7.46 3.22
C THR A 85 -1.20 -6.55 2.02
N GLY A 86 -0.83 -5.28 2.27
CA GLY A 86 -0.62 -4.29 1.23
C GLY A 86 0.75 -4.38 0.56
N LEU A 87 1.81 -4.65 1.32
CA LEU A 87 3.19 -4.64 0.83
C LEU A 87 3.44 -5.65 -0.31
N PRO A 88 2.95 -6.91 -0.25
CA PRO A 88 3.08 -7.85 -1.36
C PRO A 88 2.36 -7.40 -2.63
N ILE A 89 1.19 -6.78 -2.51
CA ILE A 89 0.40 -6.28 -3.66
C ILE A 89 1.13 -5.11 -4.32
N ILE A 90 1.63 -4.17 -3.54
CA ILE A 90 2.37 -3.01 -4.05
C ILE A 90 3.64 -3.48 -4.79
N LEU A 91 4.39 -4.41 -4.20
CA LEU A 91 5.56 -5.00 -4.86
C LEU A 91 5.17 -5.68 -6.17
N ALA A 92 4.15 -6.54 -6.16
CA ALA A 92 3.68 -7.18 -7.37
C ALA A 92 3.29 -6.16 -8.44
N PHE A 93 2.63 -5.06 -8.07
CA PHE A 93 2.28 -3.98 -8.98
C PHE A 93 3.51 -3.32 -9.60
N CYS A 94 4.53 -2.99 -8.79
CA CYS A 94 5.78 -2.42 -9.27
C CYS A 94 6.54 -3.33 -10.26
N PHE A 95 6.47 -4.65 -10.10
CA PHE A 95 7.09 -5.60 -11.04
C PHE A 95 6.28 -5.80 -12.32
N CYS A 96 4.96 -5.62 -12.26
CA CYS A 96 4.02 -5.90 -13.36
C CYS A 96 3.77 -4.69 -14.27
N ILE A 97 4.07 -3.48 -13.81
CA ILE A 97 3.93 -2.26 -14.62
C ILE A 97 5.13 -2.14 -15.56
N THR A 98 4.92 -2.44 -16.85
CA THR A 98 6.00 -2.44 -17.87
C THR A 98 5.89 -1.31 -18.88
N ASP A 99 4.70 -0.74 -19.09
CA ASP A 99 4.46 0.33 -20.07
C ASP A 99 4.00 1.61 -19.35
N PHE A 100 4.89 2.61 -19.35
CA PHE A 100 4.63 3.96 -18.80
C PHE A 100 4.44 4.99 -19.92
N GLU A 101 4.59 4.59 -21.18
CA GLU A 101 4.74 5.49 -22.33
C GLU A 101 3.44 5.62 -23.13
N ASN A 102 2.55 4.61 -23.07
CA ASN A 102 1.22 4.64 -23.71
C ASN A 102 0.07 5.22 -22.84
N GLN A 103 0.38 6.07 -21.86
CA GLN A 103 -0.66 6.71 -21.04
C GLN A 103 -1.12 8.04 -21.69
N THR A 104 -1.81 7.98 -22.83
CA THR A 104 -2.55 9.11 -23.42
C THR A 104 -3.95 9.26 -22.82
#